data_AF-A0AAI8PXV5-F1
#
_entry.id   AF-A0AAI8PXV5-F1
#
_cell.length_a   1.000
_cell.length_b   1.000
_cell.length_c   1.000
_cell.angle_alpha   90.00
_cell.angle_beta   90.00
_cell.angle_gamma   90.00
#
_symmetry.space_group_name_H-M   'P 1'
#
loop_
_entity.id
_entity.type
_entity.pdbx_description
1 polymer ?
#
loop_
_entity_poly.entity_id
_entity_poly.type
_entity_poly.pdbx_seq_one_letter_code
_entity_poly.pdbx_strand_id
1 'polypeptide(L)'
;MSKQCAKCGGKIGLTSYKIKDKQIVCGNCMKKAGYGMTTPYKIIRSLNLEDLDKDPSEKRKLNISDHTAHNNHDIGNDRMRTTEEMVEFCLKYGYGKGMTKKWTTHHFNLISDQLNSDEYVIFCFVGLHNYISSTKHDNNYAYALTNKRLIVAQQKMIGNNVQSIILDNLNNISKKRGILLGTLTIDTLGKVLNVAVDKDTVDRISDSLNEIIYNLKRRNISATNSNTSTISSASEIRKYKELLDDGIITEEEFNKKKQELLDL
;
A
#
# COMPACT_ATOMS: atom_id res chain seq x y z
N MET A 1 -17.81 9.63 46.77
CA MET A 1 -16.52 8.91 46.92
C MET A 1 -15.64 9.21 45.71
N SER A 2 -14.40 9.65 45.91
CA SER A 2 -13.44 9.82 44.81
C SER A 2 -13.21 8.46 44.13
N LYS A 3 -13.33 8.39 42.80
CA LYS A 3 -13.05 7.14 42.08
C LYS A 3 -11.61 6.70 42.38
N GLN A 4 -11.43 5.42 42.66
CA GLN A 4 -10.12 4.82 42.91
C GLN A 4 -9.62 4.12 41.65
N CYS A 5 -8.30 4.10 41.51
CA CYS A 5 -7.62 3.37 40.45
C CYS A 5 -7.83 1.87 40.68
N ALA A 6 -8.42 1.19 39.70
CA ALA A 6 -8.63 -0.25 39.73
C ALA A 6 -7.30 -1.04 39.79
N LYS A 7 -6.16 -0.40 39.44
CA LYS A 7 -4.84 -1.03 39.46
C LYS A 7 -4.06 -0.85 40.77
N CYS A 8 -3.99 0.37 41.30
CA CYS A 8 -3.15 0.67 42.47
C CYS A 8 -3.94 1.11 43.72
N GLY A 9 -5.28 1.16 43.65
CA GLY A 9 -6.14 1.63 44.74
C GLY A 9 -6.05 3.13 45.04
N GLY A 10 -5.09 3.85 44.46
CA GLY A 10 -4.90 5.28 44.66
C GLY A 10 -6.07 6.12 44.12
N LYS A 11 -6.24 7.33 44.68
CA LYS A 11 -7.27 8.28 44.20
C LYS A 11 -6.99 8.69 42.75
N ILE A 12 -8.04 8.73 41.93
CA ILE A 12 -7.94 9.22 40.54
C ILE A 12 -7.74 10.74 40.55
N GLY A 13 -6.60 11.20 40.01
CA GLY A 13 -6.30 12.61 39.77
C GLY A 13 -6.78 13.11 38.41
N LEU A 14 -6.10 14.14 37.86
CA LEU A 14 -6.50 14.82 36.62
C LEU A 14 -6.56 13.91 35.38
N THR A 15 -5.66 12.92 35.30
CA THR A 15 -5.56 11.98 34.17
C THR A 15 -6.01 10.58 34.56
N SER A 16 -6.99 10.05 33.84
CA SER A 16 -7.48 8.67 33.99
C SER A 16 -7.91 8.06 32.67
N TYR A 17 -7.88 6.74 32.62
CA TYR A 17 -8.17 5.96 31.43
C TYR A 17 -9.20 4.90 31.76
N LYS A 18 -10.19 4.74 30.86
CA LYS A 18 -11.23 3.72 30.99
C LYS A 18 -10.84 2.50 30.14
N ILE A 19 -10.54 1.40 30.82
CA ILE A 19 -10.14 0.14 30.20
C ILE A 19 -11.37 -0.78 29.99
N LYS A 20 -11.15 -2.05 29.64
CA LYS A 20 -12.22 -3.03 29.45
C LYS A 20 -13.09 -3.14 30.72
N ASP A 21 -14.35 -3.52 30.54
CA ASP A 21 -15.34 -3.68 31.61
C ASP A 21 -15.59 -2.41 32.45
N LYS A 22 -15.37 -1.25 31.81
CA LYS A 22 -15.59 0.10 32.38
C LYS A 22 -14.70 0.42 33.59
N GLN A 23 -13.66 -0.37 33.88
CA GLN A 23 -12.71 -0.11 34.96
C GLN A 23 -11.88 1.14 34.68
N ILE A 24 -11.45 1.85 35.72
CA ILE A 24 -10.75 3.13 35.61
C ILE A 24 -9.35 3.02 36.21
N VAL A 25 -8.34 3.39 35.44
CA VAL A 25 -6.93 3.33 35.81
C VAL A 25 -6.31 4.73 35.78
N CYS A 26 -5.49 5.07 36.76
CA CYS A 26 -4.84 6.37 36.84
C CYS A 26 -3.74 6.52 35.78
N GLY A 27 -3.43 7.77 35.39
CA GLY A 27 -2.41 8.05 34.40
C GLY A 27 -1.01 7.54 34.76
N ASN A 28 -0.66 7.49 36.04
CA ASN A 28 0.63 6.96 36.49
C ASN A 28 0.76 5.46 36.22
N CYS A 29 -0.29 4.67 36.49
CA CYS A 29 -0.30 3.23 36.19
C CYS A 29 -0.27 2.97 34.68
N MET A 30 -1.01 3.74 33.90
CA MET A 30 -0.99 3.62 32.43
C MET A 30 0.38 3.98 31.85
N LYS A 31 1.00 5.06 32.32
CA LYS A 31 2.34 5.49 31.89
C LYS A 31 3.40 4.45 32.27
N LYS A 32 3.36 3.91 33.50
CA LYS A 32 4.23 2.80 33.92
C LYS A 32 4.01 1.55 33.06
N ALA A 33 2.79 1.34 32.57
CA ALA A 33 2.46 0.26 31.66
C ALA A 33 2.81 0.54 30.17
N GLY A 34 3.36 1.72 29.85
CA GLY A 34 3.75 2.09 28.48
C GLY A 34 2.63 2.73 27.64
N TYR A 35 1.48 3.04 28.24
CA TYR A 35 0.33 3.65 27.60
C TYR A 35 0.19 5.13 27.98
N GLY A 36 -0.19 5.98 27.03
CA GLY A 36 -0.26 7.43 27.22
C GLY A 36 -1.33 8.10 26.38
N MET A 37 -1.28 9.44 26.30
CA MET A 37 -2.25 10.23 25.54
C MET A 37 -2.24 9.95 24.03
N THR A 38 -1.13 9.44 23.49
CA THR A 38 -0.97 9.06 22.08
C THR A 38 -1.41 7.62 21.80
N THR A 39 -1.72 6.82 22.83
CA THR A 39 -2.21 5.45 22.65
C THR A 39 -3.63 5.50 22.06
N PRO A 40 -3.89 4.82 20.92
CA PRO A 40 -5.21 4.78 20.32
C PRO A 40 -6.30 4.36 21.31
N TYR A 41 -7.42 5.07 21.29
CA TYR A 41 -8.55 4.85 22.21
C TYR A 41 -9.08 3.40 22.22
N LYS A 42 -9.08 2.75 21.05
CA LYS A 42 -9.51 1.35 20.92
C LYS A 42 -8.60 0.39 21.70
N ILE A 43 -7.29 0.64 21.72
CA ILE A 43 -6.31 -0.14 22.48
C ILE A 43 -6.57 0.07 23.97
N ILE A 44 -6.72 1.32 24.40
CA ILE A 44 -6.96 1.61 25.81
C ILE A 44 -8.22 0.88 26.33
N ARG A 45 -9.28 0.79 25.50
CA ARG A 45 -10.53 0.11 25.86
C ARG A 45 -10.50 -1.41 25.80
N SER A 46 -9.51 -2.02 25.16
CA SER A 46 -9.37 -3.47 25.11
C SER A 46 -8.54 -4.05 26.26
N LEU A 47 -7.80 -3.22 27.00
CA LEU A 47 -6.92 -3.66 28.08
C LEU A 47 -7.70 -4.19 29.29
N ASN A 48 -7.16 -5.25 29.90
CA ASN A 48 -7.50 -5.71 31.25
C ASN A 48 -6.45 -5.23 32.27
N LEU A 49 -6.71 -5.40 33.57
CA LEU A 49 -5.75 -5.02 34.62
C LEU A 49 -4.42 -5.81 34.53
N GLU A 50 -4.50 -7.07 34.14
CA GLU A 50 -3.34 -7.97 33.98
C GLU A 50 -2.40 -7.50 32.87
N ASP A 51 -2.92 -6.85 31.82
CA ASP A 51 -2.11 -6.32 30.71
C ASP A 51 -1.18 -5.18 31.14
N LEU A 52 -1.47 -4.54 32.28
CA LEU A 52 -0.67 -3.44 32.81
C LEU A 52 0.61 -3.95 33.50
N ASP A 53 0.64 -5.21 33.93
CA ASP A 53 1.77 -5.83 34.63
C ASP A 53 2.77 -6.52 33.70
N LYS A 54 2.36 -6.85 32.47
CA LYS A 54 3.20 -7.57 31.50
C LYS A 54 4.53 -6.83 31.27
N ASP A 55 5.63 -7.55 31.08
CA ASP A 55 6.94 -6.92 30.84
C ASP A 55 6.91 -6.06 29.54
N PRO A 56 7.61 -4.92 29.42
CA PRO A 56 7.72 -4.16 28.17
C PRO A 56 8.05 -5.00 26.92
N SER A 57 8.80 -6.09 27.08
CA SER A 57 9.13 -7.06 26.02
C SER A 57 7.94 -7.95 25.61
N GLU A 58 7.05 -8.31 26.54
CA GLU A 58 5.77 -8.97 26.25
C GLU A 58 4.71 -7.96 25.77
N LYS A 59 4.80 -6.70 26.19
CA LYS A 59 3.97 -5.58 25.72
C LYS A 59 4.31 -5.17 24.28
N ARG A 60 5.55 -5.40 23.82
CA ARG A 60 5.90 -5.37 22.38
C ARG A 60 5.20 -6.48 21.59
N LYS A 61 4.88 -7.63 22.21
CA LYS A 61 4.01 -8.66 21.61
C LYS A 61 2.51 -8.37 21.73
N LEU A 62 2.10 -7.23 22.30
CA LEU A 62 0.71 -6.75 22.26
C LEU A 62 0.58 -5.44 21.46
N ASN A 63 1.69 -4.72 21.22
CA ASN A 63 1.70 -3.46 20.49
C ASN A 63 2.55 -3.47 19.20
N ILE A 64 3.24 -4.57 18.86
CA ILE A 64 4.12 -4.70 17.67
C ILE A 64 4.00 -6.10 17.00
N SER A 65 3.08 -6.98 17.39
CA SER A 65 2.94 -8.30 16.72
C SER A 65 1.66 -8.54 15.91
N ASP A 66 0.69 -7.61 15.88
CA ASP A 66 -0.50 -7.81 15.02
C ASP A 66 -0.52 -6.95 13.75
N HIS A 67 0.46 -6.05 13.54
CA HIS A 67 0.56 -5.25 12.31
C HIS A 67 1.95 -5.27 11.65
N THR A 68 2.98 -5.80 12.32
CA THR A 68 4.35 -5.92 11.79
C THR A 68 4.84 -7.36 11.71
N ALA A 69 3.95 -8.35 11.92
CA ALA A 69 4.21 -9.77 11.71
C ALA A 69 3.55 -10.34 10.44
N HIS A 70 3.15 -9.48 9.49
CA HIS A 70 3.01 -9.95 8.12
C HIS A 70 4.39 -9.81 7.48
N ASN A 71 5.19 -10.87 7.61
CA ASN A 71 6.28 -11.14 6.68
C ASN A 71 5.75 -10.84 5.28
N ASN A 72 6.51 -10.11 4.46
CA ASN A 72 6.22 -9.81 3.05
C ASN A 72 6.09 -11.07 2.16
N HIS A 73 5.83 -12.25 2.71
CA HIS A 73 5.99 -13.51 2.00
C HIS A 73 4.77 -13.97 1.18
N ASP A 74 3.72 -13.15 1.05
CA ASP A 74 2.60 -13.49 0.14
C ASP A 74 1.91 -12.30 -0.54
N ILE A 75 2.42 -11.08 -0.33
CA ILE A 75 1.88 -9.90 -1.02
C ILE A 75 2.25 -10.00 -2.51
N GLY A 76 1.25 -10.04 -3.38
CA GLY A 76 1.45 -10.26 -4.82
C GLY A 76 0.79 -11.51 -5.39
N ASN A 77 0.26 -12.38 -4.51
CA ASN A 77 -0.49 -13.57 -4.88
C ASN A 77 -2.01 -13.44 -4.62
N ASP A 78 -2.45 -12.40 -3.91
CA ASP A 78 -3.85 -12.12 -3.68
C ASP A 78 -4.63 -11.96 -5.00
N ARG A 79 -5.87 -12.43 -5.01
CA ARG A 79 -6.78 -12.33 -6.16
C ARG A 79 -8.14 -11.83 -5.72
N MET A 80 -8.19 -10.55 -5.34
CA MET A 80 -9.40 -9.91 -4.84
C MET A 80 -10.27 -9.46 -6.01
N ARG A 81 -11.58 -9.72 -5.94
CA ARG A 81 -12.56 -9.34 -6.97
C ARG A 81 -13.73 -8.56 -6.39
N THR A 82 -13.93 -8.64 -5.09
CA THR A 82 -15.04 -7.99 -4.38
C THR A 82 -14.56 -6.79 -3.56
N THR A 83 -15.50 -5.90 -3.24
CA THR A 83 -15.27 -4.76 -2.35
C THR A 83 -14.81 -5.22 -0.97
N GLU A 84 -15.44 -6.27 -0.46
CA GLU A 84 -15.20 -6.81 0.87
C GLU A 84 -13.76 -7.33 1.00
N GLU A 85 -13.29 -8.11 0.03
CA GLU A 85 -11.91 -8.62 0.00
C GLU A 85 -10.89 -7.47 0.01
N MET A 86 -11.11 -6.43 -0.81
CA MET A 86 -10.21 -5.26 -0.84
C MET A 86 -10.22 -4.47 0.48
N VAL A 87 -11.38 -4.32 1.10
CA VAL A 87 -11.52 -3.65 2.40
C VAL A 87 -10.80 -4.47 3.48
N GLU A 88 -10.98 -5.78 3.50
CA GLU A 88 -10.34 -6.69 4.44
C GLU A 88 -8.83 -6.71 4.28
N PHE A 89 -8.32 -6.71 3.05
CA PHE A 89 -6.90 -6.57 2.76
C PHE A 89 -6.34 -5.27 3.36
N CYS A 90 -7.01 -4.13 3.13
CA CYS A 90 -6.57 -2.86 3.70
C CYS A 90 -6.62 -2.83 5.23
N LEU A 91 -7.59 -3.50 5.84
CA LEU A 91 -7.69 -3.59 7.31
C LEU A 91 -6.61 -4.49 7.89
N LYS A 92 -6.37 -5.66 7.26
CA LYS A 92 -5.37 -6.64 7.65
C LYS A 92 -3.96 -6.04 7.63
N TYR A 93 -3.60 -5.37 6.54
CA TYR A 93 -2.24 -4.84 6.35
C TYR A 93 -2.10 -3.35 6.73
N GLY A 94 -3.17 -2.71 7.21
CA GLY A 94 -3.15 -1.30 7.62
C GLY A 94 -3.02 -0.31 6.46
N TYR A 95 -3.37 -0.70 5.24
CA TYR A 95 -3.29 0.13 4.03
C TYR A 95 -4.48 1.08 3.82
N GLY A 96 -5.43 1.13 4.76
CA GLY A 96 -6.55 2.08 4.78
C GLY A 96 -6.56 3.03 5.99
N LYS A 97 -5.42 3.17 6.68
CA LYS A 97 -5.35 3.90 7.95
C LYS A 97 -5.70 5.38 7.77
N GLY A 98 -6.52 5.90 8.69
CA GLY A 98 -7.02 7.28 8.64
C GLY A 98 -8.38 7.43 7.95
N MET A 99 -8.93 6.37 7.37
CA MET A 99 -10.27 6.36 6.77
C MET A 99 -11.26 5.49 7.55
N THR A 100 -12.55 5.83 7.45
CA THR A 100 -13.61 4.99 8.02
C THR A 100 -13.89 3.82 7.10
N LYS A 101 -14.27 2.66 7.67
CA LYS A 101 -14.65 1.47 6.88
C LYS A 101 -15.68 1.80 5.81
N LYS A 102 -16.69 2.63 6.13
CA LYS A 102 -17.74 3.06 5.19
C LYS A 102 -17.16 3.74 3.94
N TRP A 103 -16.30 4.73 4.12
CA TRP A 103 -15.71 5.44 2.97
C TRP A 103 -14.75 4.55 2.20
N THR A 104 -13.94 3.75 2.89
CA THR A 104 -13.08 2.74 2.26
C THR A 104 -13.90 1.79 1.38
N THR A 105 -15.03 1.27 1.88
CA THR A 105 -15.97 0.44 1.11
C THR A 105 -16.51 1.18 -0.12
N HIS A 106 -16.95 2.44 0.03
CA HIS A 106 -17.45 3.22 -1.12
C HIS A 106 -16.40 3.42 -2.22
N HIS A 107 -15.14 3.69 -1.84
CA HIS A 107 -14.07 3.81 -2.82
C HIS A 107 -13.79 2.49 -3.55
N PHE A 108 -13.74 1.37 -2.81
CA PHE A 108 -13.46 0.05 -3.39
C PHE A 108 -14.63 -0.51 -4.21
N ASN A 109 -15.88 -0.13 -3.92
CA ASN A 109 -17.02 -0.51 -4.76
C ASN A 109 -16.87 -0.01 -6.19
N LEU A 110 -16.40 1.23 -6.36
CA LEU A 110 -16.12 1.78 -7.68
C LEU A 110 -15.02 1.01 -8.42
N ILE A 111 -14.13 0.34 -7.69
CA ILE A 111 -13.05 -0.47 -8.29
C ILE A 111 -13.58 -1.85 -8.68
N SER A 112 -14.35 -2.52 -7.82
CA SER A 112 -14.93 -3.83 -8.14
C SER A 112 -15.84 -3.76 -9.36
N ASP A 113 -16.61 -2.68 -9.49
CA ASP A 113 -17.51 -2.43 -10.63
C ASP A 113 -16.77 -2.28 -11.97
N GLN A 114 -15.45 -2.07 -11.95
CA GLN A 114 -14.61 -1.85 -13.13
C GLN A 114 -13.77 -3.06 -13.52
N LEU A 115 -13.80 -4.13 -12.73
CA LEU A 115 -13.04 -5.35 -13.01
C LEU A 115 -13.71 -6.15 -14.12
N ASN A 116 -12.92 -6.56 -15.11
CA ASN A 116 -13.35 -7.55 -16.08
C ASN A 116 -13.42 -8.96 -15.47
N SER A 117 -14.10 -9.89 -16.14
CA SER A 117 -14.30 -11.27 -15.67
C SER A 117 -13.02 -12.09 -15.46
N ASP A 118 -11.89 -11.67 -16.03
CA ASP A 118 -10.55 -12.25 -15.88
C ASP A 118 -9.56 -11.32 -15.13
N GLU A 119 -10.04 -10.17 -14.67
CA GLU A 119 -9.27 -9.18 -13.92
C GLU A 119 -9.48 -9.33 -12.41
N TYR A 120 -8.40 -9.22 -11.65
CA TYR A 120 -8.40 -9.29 -10.19
C TYR A 120 -7.37 -8.32 -9.62
N VAL A 121 -7.68 -7.79 -8.44
CA VAL A 121 -6.81 -6.90 -7.67
C VAL A 121 -5.80 -7.76 -6.90
N ILE A 122 -4.53 -7.43 -7.08
CA ILE A 122 -3.39 -8.08 -6.43
C ILE A 122 -2.98 -7.30 -5.17
N PHE A 123 -3.08 -5.98 -5.22
CA PHE A 123 -2.69 -5.11 -4.12
C PHE A 123 -3.55 -3.86 -4.10
N CYS A 124 -3.97 -3.43 -2.91
CA CYS A 124 -4.72 -2.19 -2.79
C CYS A 124 -4.43 -1.40 -1.50
N PHE A 125 -4.66 -0.10 -1.58
CA PHE A 125 -4.48 0.84 -0.47
C PHE A 125 -5.35 2.08 -0.65
N VAL A 126 -5.44 2.91 0.39
CA VAL A 126 -6.13 4.21 0.38
C VAL A 126 -5.16 5.30 0.85
N GLY A 127 -5.17 6.45 0.18
CA GLY A 127 -4.36 7.60 0.56
C GLY A 127 -4.85 8.91 -0.03
N LEU A 128 -4.30 10.02 0.47
CA LEU A 128 -4.63 11.37 0.02
C LEU A 128 -4.05 11.61 -1.39
N HIS A 129 -4.91 11.83 -2.38
CA HIS A 129 -4.54 12.03 -3.77
C HIS A 129 -4.07 13.45 -4.06
N ASN A 130 -3.16 13.60 -5.03
CA ASN A 130 -2.51 14.85 -5.43
C ASN A 130 -2.03 15.67 -4.21
N TYR A 131 -1.38 14.98 -3.27
CA TYR A 131 -0.97 15.58 -2.02
C TYR A 131 0.15 16.61 -2.24
N ILE A 132 -0.11 17.85 -1.80
CA ILE A 132 0.89 18.91 -1.68
C ILE A 132 1.08 19.26 -0.20
N SER A 133 -0.02 19.33 0.56
CA SER A 133 -0.03 19.56 2.00
C SER A 133 -1.32 19.00 2.63
N SER A 134 -1.40 19.01 3.96
CA SER A 134 -2.58 18.53 4.70
C SER A 134 -3.88 19.30 4.41
N THR A 135 -3.81 20.49 3.82
CA THR A 135 -4.99 21.28 3.42
C THR A 135 -5.12 21.40 1.90
N LYS A 136 -4.12 20.95 1.14
CA LYS A 136 -4.09 21.02 -0.33
C LYS A 136 -3.86 19.62 -0.89
N HIS A 137 -4.97 18.93 -1.10
CA HIS A 137 -5.06 17.58 -1.64
C HIS A 137 -6.47 17.33 -2.18
N ASP A 138 -6.65 16.28 -2.98
CA ASP A 138 -7.94 15.93 -3.59
C ASP A 138 -8.78 14.98 -2.72
N ASN A 139 -8.45 14.87 -1.43
CA ASN A 139 -8.98 13.90 -0.47
C ASN A 139 -8.55 12.46 -0.80
N ASN A 140 -9.14 11.50 -0.10
CA ASN A 140 -8.74 10.10 -0.19
C ASN A 140 -9.26 9.46 -1.49
N TYR A 141 -8.39 8.65 -2.08
CA TYR A 141 -8.68 7.75 -3.20
C TYR A 141 -8.26 6.34 -2.79
N ALA A 142 -8.99 5.34 -3.29
CA ALA A 142 -8.54 3.97 -3.31
C ALA A 142 -7.67 3.73 -4.56
N TYR A 143 -6.62 2.93 -4.38
CA TYR A 143 -5.69 2.51 -5.42
C TYR A 143 -5.67 1.00 -5.40
N ALA A 144 -5.84 0.38 -6.57
CA ALA A 144 -5.85 -1.06 -6.74
C ALA A 144 -5.00 -1.43 -7.95
N LEU A 145 -3.90 -2.13 -7.70
CA LEU A 145 -3.07 -2.74 -8.73
C LEU A 145 -3.69 -4.10 -9.10
N THR A 146 -4.15 -4.23 -10.34
CA THR A 146 -4.68 -5.47 -10.89
C THR A 146 -3.61 -6.23 -11.66
N ASN A 147 -3.94 -7.43 -12.13
CA ASN A 147 -3.13 -8.16 -13.10
C ASN A 147 -3.02 -7.48 -14.48
N LYS A 148 -3.69 -6.33 -14.71
CA LYS A 148 -3.71 -5.61 -16.00
C LYS A 148 -3.34 -4.13 -15.90
N ARG A 149 -3.68 -3.45 -14.81
CA ARG A 149 -3.60 -1.99 -14.67
C ARG A 149 -3.67 -1.53 -13.22
N LEU A 150 -3.30 -0.29 -12.97
CA LEU A 150 -3.63 0.42 -11.75
C LEU A 150 -4.98 1.12 -11.93
N ILE A 151 -5.95 0.81 -11.08
CA ILE A 151 -7.23 1.51 -10.99
C ILE A 151 -7.19 2.44 -9.78
N VAL A 152 -7.59 3.70 -9.97
CA VAL A 152 -7.62 4.75 -8.96
C VAL A 152 -9.02 5.30 -8.88
N ALA A 153 -9.66 5.25 -7.71
CA ALA A 153 -11.07 5.61 -7.57
C ALA A 153 -11.37 6.45 -6.33
N GLN A 154 -12.28 7.39 -6.49
CA GLN A 154 -12.84 8.21 -5.42
C GLN A 154 -14.36 8.30 -5.51
N GLN A 155 -15.06 7.86 -4.47
CA GLN A 155 -16.43 8.28 -4.22
C GLN A 155 -16.41 9.66 -3.57
N LYS A 156 -17.25 10.57 -4.08
CA LYS A 156 -17.52 11.88 -3.47
C LYS A 156 -18.94 11.89 -2.90
N MET A 157 -19.28 12.94 -2.16
CA MET A 157 -20.66 13.18 -1.74
C MET A 157 -21.59 13.31 -2.95
N ILE A 158 -21.09 13.92 -4.03
CA ILE A 158 -21.79 14.07 -5.32
C ILE A 158 -20.81 13.64 -6.41
N GLY A 159 -21.18 12.59 -7.15
CA GLY A 159 -20.36 12.00 -8.20
C GLY A 159 -19.21 11.14 -7.70
N ASN A 160 -18.38 10.70 -8.64
CA ASN A 160 -17.19 9.90 -8.39
C ASN A 160 -16.10 10.25 -9.41
N ASN A 161 -14.89 9.74 -9.17
CA ASN A 161 -13.79 9.79 -10.12
C ASN A 161 -13.19 8.39 -10.21
N VAL A 162 -12.97 7.89 -11.42
CA VAL A 162 -12.30 6.61 -11.67
C VAL A 162 -11.29 6.82 -12.79
N GLN A 163 -10.07 6.35 -12.58
CA GLN A 163 -9.01 6.38 -13.56
C GLN A 163 -8.38 5.00 -13.68
N SER A 164 -7.99 4.66 -14.90
CA SER A 164 -7.27 3.43 -15.21
C SER A 164 -5.94 3.76 -15.88
N ILE A 165 -4.87 3.16 -15.39
CA ILE A 165 -3.51 3.33 -15.90
C ILE A 165 -2.97 1.94 -16.20
N ILE A 166 -2.81 1.59 -17.48
CA ILE A 166 -2.27 0.29 -17.87
C ILE A 166 -0.87 0.08 -17.29
N LEU A 167 -0.53 -1.18 -16.97
CA LEU A 167 0.75 -1.51 -16.33
C LEU A 167 1.98 -1.02 -17.12
N ASP A 168 1.89 -1.02 -18.45
CA ASP A 168 2.98 -0.57 -19.32
C ASP A 168 3.23 0.93 -19.21
N ASN A 169 2.20 1.70 -18.85
CA ASN A 169 2.32 3.14 -18.62
C ASN A 169 2.78 3.47 -17.19
N LEU A 170 3.08 2.48 -16.34
CA LEU A 170 3.71 2.72 -15.04
C LEU A 170 5.23 2.77 -15.21
N ASN A 171 5.82 3.94 -15.01
CA ASN A 171 7.23 4.20 -15.25
C ASN A 171 8.06 3.95 -13.99
N ASN A 172 7.74 4.65 -12.90
CA ASN A 172 8.51 4.61 -11.66
C ASN A 172 7.60 4.77 -10.43
N ILE A 173 7.95 4.09 -9.34
CA ILE A 173 7.31 4.28 -8.04
C ILE A 173 8.40 4.62 -7.03
N SER A 174 8.36 5.86 -6.55
CA SER A 174 9.29 6.38 -5.54
C SER A 174 8.54 6.83 -4.29
N LYS A 175 9.28 7.03 -3.20
CA LYS A 175 8.72 7.47 -1.92
C LYS A 175 9.57 8.55 -1.27
N LYS A 176 8.92 9.44 -0.53
CA LYS A 176 9.56 10.40 0.37
C LYS A 176 8.94 10.27 1.76
N ARG A 177 9.77 9.99 2.76
CA ARG A 177 9.33 9.99 4.16
C ARG A 177 9.33 11.42 4.71
N GLY A 178 8.22 11.80 5.33
CA GLY A 178 8.15 12.95 6.22
C GLY A 178 8.06 12.51 7.69
N ILE A 179 8.00 13.48 8.60
CA ILE A 179 7.96 13.22 10.05
C ILE A 179 6.68 12.48 10.46
N LEU A 180 5.55 12.82 9.82
CA LEU A 180 4.23 12.29 10.14
C LEU A 180 3.63 11.46 8.99
N LEU A 181 3.70 11.99 7.78
CA LEU A 181 3.21 11.35 6.56
C LEU A 181 4.38 11.00 5.65
N GLY A 182 4.21 9.95 4.85
CA GLY A 182 5.05 9.67 3.70
C GLY A 182 4.27 9.92 2.43
N THR A 183 4.95 10.37 1.38
CA THR A 183 4.38 10.56 0.04
C THR A 183 4.94 9.49 -0.89
N LEU A 184 4.05 8.70 -1.48
CA LEU A 184 4.32 7.81 -2.60
C LEU A 184 4.12 8.60 -3.89
N THR A 185 5.09 8.55 -4.80
CA THR A 185 5.03 9.18 -6.11
C THR A 185 5.01 8.09 -7.17
N ILE A 186 3.89 7.98 -7.88
CA ILE A 186 3.68 7.04 -8.99
C ILE A 186 3.79 7.84 -10.28
N ASP A 187 4.89 7.66 -11.00
CA ASP A 187 5.13 8.25 -12.30
C ASP A 187 4.58 7.33 -13.39
N THR A 188 3.85 7.92 -14.33
CA THR A 188 3.17 7.23 -15.40
C THR A 188 3.33 7.99 -16.71
N LEU A 189 3.03 7.36 -17.84
CA LEU A 189 3.07 8.03 -19.14
C LEU A 189 2.07 9.20 -19.17
N GLY A 190 2.57 10.42 -18.98
CA GLY A 190 1.82 11.68 -19.07
C GLY A 190 1.24 12.22 -17.76
N LYS A 191 1.41 11.53 -16.61
CA LYS A 191 1.00 12.07 -15.30
C LYS A 191 1.80 11.50 -14.14
N VAL A 192 1.91 12.32 -13.09
CA VAL A 192 2.53 11.95 -11.81
C VAL A 192 1.47 12.00 -10.71
N LEU A 193 1.31 10.91 -9.97
CA LEU A 193 0.38 10.83 -8.84
C LEU A 193 1.16 10.91 -7.53
N ASN A 194 0.85 11.91 -6.71
CA ASN A 194 1.42 12.04 -5.36
C ASN A 194 0.39 11.62 -4.32
N VAL A 195 0.67 10.54 -3.59
CA VAL A 195 -0.25 9.90 -2.65
C VAL A 195 0.33 9.94 -1.25
N ALA A 196 -0.30 10.64 -0.31
CA ALA A 196 0.14 10.64 1.07
C ALA A 196 -0.57 9.56 1.90
N VAL A 197 0.24 8.85 2.68
CA VAL A 197 -0.15 7.85 3.69
C VAL A 197 0.67 8.07 4.97
N ASP A 198 0.41 7.33 6.04
CA ASP A 198 1.23 7.45 7.24
C ASP A 198 2.66 6.95 7.01
N LYS A 199 3.61 7.54 7.74
CA LYS A 199 5.06 7.38 7.50
C LYS A 199 5.54 5.92 7.48
N ASP A 200 4.93 5.04 8.28
CA ASP A 200 5.37 3.65 8.42
C ASP A 200 4.76 2.77 7.30
N THR A 201 3.67 3.23 6.70
CA THR A 201 2.94 2.51 5.65
C THR A 201 3.48 2.82 4.26
N VAL A 202 4.04 4.02 4.04
CA VAL A 202 4.57 4.41 2.73
C VAL A 202 5.65 3.45 2.23
N ASP A 203 6.47 2.92 3.14
CA ASP A 203 7.54 2.00 2.78
C ASP A 203 7.01 0.68 2.29
N ARG A 204 6.11 0.09 3.09
CA ARG A 204 5.51 -1.21 2.80
C ARG A 204 4.75 -1.17 1.48
N ILE A 205 3.97 -0.11 1.25
CA ILE A 205 3.27 0.09 -0.03
C ILE A 205 4.27 0.19 -1.19
N SER A 206 5.29 1.04 -1.07
CA SER A 206 6.26 1.23 -2.15
C SER A 206 7.04 -0.04 -2.46
N ASP A 207 7.44 -0.80 -1.45
CA ASP A 207 8.23 -2.02 -1.62
C ASP A 207 7.37 -3.11 -2.28
N SER A 208 6.13 -3.30 -1.79
CA SER A 208 5.18 -4.24 -2.40
C SER A 208 4.81 -3.88 -3.85
N LEU A 209 4.52 -2.61 -4.14
CA LEU A 209 4.17 -2.19 -5.50
C LEU A 209 5.33 -2.42 -6.47
N ASN A 210 6.56 -2.06 -6.09
CA ASN A 210 7.74 -2.27 -6.94
C ASN A 210 7.96 -3.76 -7.22
N GLU A 211 7.86 -4.61 -6.19
CA GLU A 211 8.00 -6.07 -6.35
C GLU A 211 6.92 -6.67 -7.26
N ILE A 212 5.65 -6.32 -7.03
CA ILE A 212 4.52 -6.85 -7.81
C ILE A 212 4.63 -6.41 -9.27
N ILE A 213 4.89 -5.13 -9.53
CA ILE A 213 5.01 -4.60 -10.90
C ILE A 213 6.17 -5.25 -11.62
N TYR A 214 7.32 -5.41 -10.96
CA TYR A 214 8.47 -6.10 -11.53
C TYR A 214 8.12 -7.54 -11.93
N ASN A 215 7.40 -8.26 -11.07
CA ASN A 215 6.97 -9.63 -11.34
C ASN A 215 5.92 -9.71 -12.46
N LEU A 216 4.97 -8.78 -12.53
CA LEU A 216 3.96 -8.72 -13.60
C LEU A 216 4.59 -8.44 -14.96
N LYS A 217 5.51 -7.45 -15.04
CA LYS A 217 6.22 -7.13 -16.28
C LYS A 217 7.09 -8.31 -16.74
N ARG A 218 7.76 -9.02 -15.82
CA ARG A 218 8.51 -10.25 -16.16
C ARG A 218 7.60 -11.37 -16.68
N ARG A 219 6.45 -11.62 -16.04
CA ARG A 219 5.50 -12.64 -16.51
C ARG A 219 4.97 -12.35 -17.91
N ASN A 220 4.68 -11.08 -18.23
CA ASN A 220 4.25 -10.71 -19.59
C ASN A 220 5.35 -10.98 -20.63
N ILE A 221 6.61 -10.70 -20.30
CA ILE A 221 7.74 -11.05 -21.17
C ILE A 221 7.84 -12.57 -21.35
N SER A 222 7.77 -13.35 -20.26
CA SER A 222 7.88 -14.82 -20.32
C SER A 222 6.66 -15.52 -20.96
N ALA A 223 5.45 -14.98 -20.83
CA ALA A 223 4.25 -15.54 -21.47
C ALA A 223 4.23 -15.30 -22.99
N THR A 224 4.93 -14.28 -23.46
CA THR A 224 5.17 -14.06 -24.89
C THR A 224 6.18 -15.07 -25.43
N ASN A 225 7.00 -15.70 -24.57
CA ASN A 225 8.06 -16.61 -24.99
C ASN A 225 7.62 -18.03 -25.41
N SER A 226 6.32 -18.31 -25.38
CA SER A 226 5.77 -19.60 -25.87
C SER A 226 5.59 -19.63 -27.40
N ASN A 227 5.78 -18.48 -28.09
CA ASN A 227 5.72 -18.33 -29.55
C ASN A 227 6.89 -17.46 -30.11
N THR A 228 7.98 -17.27 -29.35
CA THR A 228 9.11 -16.39 -29.69
C THR A 228 10.27 -17.13 -30.33
N SER A 229 10.20 -17.34 -31.63
CA SER A 229 11.42 -17.25 -32.44
C SER A 229 11.38 -15.97 -33.29
N THR A 230 10.23 -15.65 -33.88
CA THR A 230 10.12 -14.54 -34.85
C THR A 230 9.88 -13.16 -34.24
N ILE A 231 9.20 -13.04 -33.09
CA ILE A 231 8.92 -11.73 -32.45
C ILE A 231 10.14 -11.20 -31.66
N SER A 232 10.93 -12.10 -31.04
CA SER A 232 12.17 -11.73 -30.31
C SER A 232 13.15 -11.06 -31.26
N SER A 233 13.42 -11.70 -32.40
CA SER A 233 14.33 -11.21 -33.43
C SER A 233 13.98 -9.79 -33.90
N ALA A 234 12.71 -9.51 -34.17
CA ALA A 234 12.29 -8.17 -34.61
C ALA A 234 12.51 -7.09 -33.54
N SER A 235 12.25 -7.41 -32.27
CA SER A 235 12.47 -6.48 -31.15
C SER A 235 13.96 -6.24 -30.86
N GLU A 236 14.79 -7.26 -31.03
CA GLU A 236 16.24 -7.16 -30.88
C GLU A 236 16.86 -6.38 -32.03
N ILE A 237 16.43 -6.62 -33.27
CA ILE A 237 16.86 -5.83 -34.45
C ILE A 237 16.57 -4.34 -34.26
N ARG A 238 15.45 -3.97 -33.64
CA ARG A 238 15.12 -2.56 -33.34
C ARG A 238 16.11 -1.92 -32.36
N LYS A 239 16.50 -2.65 -31.29
CA LYS A 239 17.51 -2.17 -30.32
C LYS A 239 18.88 -2.00 -30.97
N TYR A 240 19.29 -2.94 -31.83
CA TYR A 240 20.55 -2.81 -32.58
C TYR A 240 20.49 -1.65 -33.58
N LYS A 241 19.31 -1.33 -34.15
CA LYS A 241 19.15 -0.19 -35.05
C LYS A 241 19.34 1.14 -34.31
N GLU A 242 18.85 1.24 -33.08
CA GLU A 242 19.06 2.40 -32.21
C GLU A 242 20.55 2.60 -31.92
N LEU A 243 21.31 1.53 -31.61
CA LEU A 243 22.76 1.63 -31.41
C LEU A 243 23.52 2.09 -32.65
N LEU A 244 23.04 1.74 -33.86
CA LEU A 244 23.58 2.23 -35.12
C LEU A 244 23.27 3.72 -35.32
N ASP A 245 22.04 4.15 -35.03
CA ASP A 245 21.63 5.56 -35.12
C ASP A 245 22.37 6.46 -34.12
N ASP A 246 22.67 5.92 -32.94
CA ASP A 246 23.49 6.59 -31.91
C ASP A 246 24.99 6.56 -32.24
N GLY A 247 25.40 5.91 -33.33
CA GLY A 247 26.80 5.79 -33.76
C GLY A 247 27.67 4.93 -32.84
N ILE A 248 27.05 4.10 -32.00
CA ILE A 248 27.72 3.21 -31.04
C ILE A 248 28.27 1.96 -31.74
N ILE A 249 27.59 1.49 -32.78
CA ILE A 249 28.02 0.38 -33.63
C ILE A 249 28.06 0.80 -35.09
N THR A 250 28.84 0.08 -35.89
CA THR A 250 28.94 0.27 -37.34
C THR A 250 27.80 -0.42 -38.09
N GLU A 251 27.56 -0.01 -39.33
CA GLU A 251 26.55 -0.63 -40.19
C GLU A 251 26.87 -2.11 -40.48
N GLU A 252 28.16 -2.47 -40.52
CA GLU A 252 28.64 -3.85 -40.66
C GLU A 252 28.29 -4.71 -39.44
N GLU A 253 28.52 -4.20 -38.22
CA GLU A 253 28.17 -4.88 -36.97
C GLU A 253 26.65 -5.06 -36.81
N PHE A 254 25.89 -4.04 -37.21
CA PHE A 254 24.43 -4.11 -37.25
C PHE A 254 23.94 -5.19 -38.21
N ASN A 255 24.46 -5.23 -39.44
CA ASN A 255 24.03 -6.18 -40.47
C ASN A 255 24.37 -7.63 -40.10
N LYS A 256 25.54 -7.87 -39.50
CA LYS A 256 25.93 -9.20 -38.99
C LYS A 256 24.97 -9.68 -37.91
N LYS A 257 24.64 -8.83 -36.94
CA LYS A 257 23.67 -9.17 -35.88
C LYS A 257 22.26 -9.36 -36.41
N LYS A 258 21.86 -8.58 -37.41
CA LYS A 258 20.56 -8.72 -38.07
C LYS A 258 20.43 -10.06 -38.81
N GLN A 259 21.48 -10.55 -39.48
CA GLN A 259 21.48 -11.88 -40.11
C GLN A 259 21.41 -13.00 -39.08
N GLU A 260 22.25 -12.93 -38.03
CA GLU A 260 22.22 -13.88 -36.91
C GLU A 260 20.85 -13.96 -36.24
N LEU A 261 20.15 -12.82 -36.10
CA LEU A 261 18.81 -12.77 -35.49
C LEU A 261 17.69 -13.23 -36.43
N LEU A 262 17.90 -13.25 -37.74
CA LEU A 262 16.91 -13.68 -38.73
C LEU A 262 17.09 -15.13 -39.20
N ASP A 263 18.07 -15.87 -38.65
CA ASP A 263 18.46 -17.22 -39.09
C ASP A 263 18.73 -17.29 -40.62
N LEU A 264 19.39 -16.26 -41.19
CA LEU A 264 19.73 -16.14 -42.62
C LEU A 264 21.21 -16.37 -42.93
#